data_AF-A0A7S0HJ04-F1
#
_entry.id   AF-A0A7S0HJ04-F1
#
_cell.length_a   1.000
_cell.length_b   1.000
_cell.length_c   1.000
_cell.angle_alpha   90.00
_cell.angle_beta   90.00
_cell.angle_gamma   90.00
#
_symmetry.space_group_name_H-M   'P 1'
#
loop_
_entity.id
_entity.type
_entity.pdbx_description
1 polymer ?
#
loop_
_entity_poly.entity_id
_entity_poly.type
_entity_poly.pdbx_seq_one_letter_code
_entity_poly.pdbx_strand_id
1 'polypeptide(L)'
;CAAGQGNRGRIGDQLSSRHGILAFSCNHQVLPPAMLPSFRVPSPRVLSIQSHTVHGYVGNKSAVFPMQTLGIEVDFVNSVQFSNHTGYPTWTGKALDGDDLGELIRGLRSNDLLKHTHLLTGYMRSASLIRCVMDTLDELRKENSQVIYVCDPVMGDNGHLYVPQEIVSVYRDEVVPKATILTPNQFEAEVLTGVKISDL
;
A
#
# COMPACT_ATOMS: atom_id res chain seq x y z
N CYS A 1 5.62 57.43 -27.10
CA CYS A 1 5.33 58.11 -25.82
C CYS A 1 5.64 57.12 -24.70
N ALA A 2 6.88 57.09 -24.19
CA ALA A 2 7.36 57.87 -23.02
C ALA A 2 6.57 57.50 -21.75
N ALA A 3 7.11 56.69 -20.84
CA ALA A 3 8.08 56.99 -19.77
C ALA A 3 7.35 56.89 -18.40
N GLY A 4 7.92 56.41 -17.29
CA GLY A 4 9.31 56.12 -17.03
C GLY A 4 9.60 55.39 -15.71
N GLN A 5 10.89 55.38 -15.43
CA GLN A 5 11.67 54.68 -14.42
C GLN A 5 11.48 55.20 -12.99
N GLY A 6 11.88 54.38 -12.01
CA GLY A 6 12.29 54.82 -10.67
C GLY A 6 12.97 53.71 -9.88
N ASN A 7 14.28 53.85 -9.66
CA ASN A 7 15.21 52.87 -9.09
C ASN A 7 15.68 53.32 -7.69
N ARG A 8 16.25 52.37 -6.92
CA ARG A 8 17.26 52.48 -5.83
C ARG A 8 16.81 52.30 -4.37
N GLY A 9 17.52 51.40 -3.69
CA GLY A 9 17.77 51.47 -2.24
C GLY A 9 18.17 50.16 -1.56
N ARG A 10 19.46 49.75 -1.67
CA ARG A 10 20.12 48.77 -0.77
C ARG A 10 20.84 49.53 0.35
N ILE A 11 20.55 49.23 1.61
CA ILE A 11 21.39 49.39 2.83
C ILE A 11 20.77 48.38 3.83
N GLY A 12 21.42 47.51 4.60
CA GLY A 12 22.78 47.37 5.12
C GLY A 12 22.62 46.74 6.51
N ASP A 13 23.50 45.81 6.86
CA ASP A 13 23.50 44.97 8.07
C ASP A 13 23.36 45.71 9.40
N GLN A 14 22.80 45.01 10.40
CA GLN A 14 23.43 44.74 11.71
C GLN A 14 22.35 44.45 12.77
N LEU A 15 22.40 43.27 13.39
CA LEU A 15 22.25 43.10 14.84
C LEU A 15 22.66 41.68 15.24
N SER A 16 23.86 41.63 15.83
CA SER A 16 24.48 40.49 16.49
C SER A 16 24.17 40.55 17.99
N SER A 17 23.71 39.45 18.58
CA SER A 17 23.83 39.16 20.02
C SER A 17 23.67 37.65 20.24
N ARG A 18 24.79 36.91 20.27
CA ARG A 18 25.42 36.37 21.49
C ARG A 18 24.52 35.43 22.32
N HIS A 19 24.68 34.13 22.15
CA HIS A 19 24.75 33.14 23.23
C HIS A 19 25.73 32.04 22.80
N GLY A 20 26.93 32.07 23.39
CA GLY A 20 27.97 31.07 23.17
C GLY A 20 27.88 29.97 24.22
N ILE A 21 27.88 28.71 23.77
CA ILE A 21 28.24 27.56 24.59
C ILE A 21 29.42 26.88 23.87
N LEU A 22 30.58 26.88 24.52
CA LEU A 22 31.79 26.20 24.09
C LEU A 22 31.58 24.68 24.15
N ALA A 23 31.65 24.02 23.00
CA ALA A 23 31.81 22.56 22.94
C ALA A 23 33.30 22.23 22.86
N PHE A 24 33.82 21.57 23.89
CA PHE A 24 35.14 20.94 23.89
C PHE A 24 35.17 19.82 22.83
N SER A 25 36.05 19.93 21.84
CA SER A 25 36.31 18.86 20.87
C SER A 25 37.22 17.80 21.49
N CYS A 26 36.68 16.61 21.75
CA CYS A 26 37.47 15.43 22.08
C CYS A 26 37.78 14.69 20.78
N ASN A 27 39.03 14.79 20.33
CA ASN A 27 39.50 14.20 19.10
C ASN A 27 39.86 12.72 19.36
N HIS A 28 38.93 11.80 19.06
CA HIS A 28 39.25 10.39 18.85
C HIS A 28 38.96 10.06 17.38
N GLN A 29 40.02 9.99 16.59
CA GLN A 29 39.98 9.47 15.23
C GLN A 29 39.68 7.97 15.29
N VAL A 30 38.40 7.62 15.30
CA VAL A 30 37.94 6.29 14.93
C VAL A 30 37.88 6.27 13.40
N LEU A 31 38.77 5.50 12.78
CA LEU A 31 38.71 5.25 11.34
C LEU A 31 37.32 4.66 11.00
N PRO A 32 36.61 5.16 9.97
CA PRO A 32 35.33 4.59 9.61
C PRO A 32 35.51 3.14 9.13
N PRO A 33 34.65 2.20 9.56
CA PRO A 33 34.68 0.85 9.03
C PRO A 33 34.49 0.89 7.51
N ALA A 34 35.29 0.10 6.79
CA ALA A 34 35.23 0.01 5.34
C ALA A 34 33.78 -0.20 4.89
N MET A 35 33.28 0.73 4.08
CA MET A 35 31.95 0.69 3.48
C MET A 35 31.95 -0.43 2.44
N LEU A 36 31.57 -1.64 2.85
CA LEU A 36 31.12 -2.66 1.92
C LEU A 36 30.01 -2.03 1.07
N PRO A 37 29.94 -2.28 -0.25
CA PRO A 37 28.81 -1.83 -1.05
C PRO A 37 27.56 -2.45 -0.43
N SER A 38 26.79 -1.64 0.30
CA SER A 38 25.50 -2.07 0.78
C SER A 38 24.68 -2.32 -0.48
N PHE A 39 24.38 -3.57 -0.78
CA PHE A 39 23.16 -3.88 -1.53
C PHE A 39 22.03 -3.29 -0.69
N ARG A 40 21.68 -2.02 -0.96
CA ARG A 40 20.46 -1.44 -0.42
C ARG A 40 19.36 -2.14 -1.17
N VAL A 41 18.83 -3.21 -0.58
CA VAL A 41 17.46 -3.61 -0.90
C VAL A 41 16.64 -2.33 -0.73
N PRO A 42 15.97 -1.82 -1.78
CA PRO A 42 15.12 -0.65 -1.64
C PRO A 42 14.19 -0.88 -0.46
N SER A 43 14.05 0.12 0.43
CA SER A 43 13.15 -0.02 1.58
C SER A 43 11.77 -0.46 1.06
N PRO A 44 11.17 -1.52 1.64
CA PRO A 44 9.93 -2.06 1.14
C PRO A 44 8.86 -0.96 1.15
N ARG A 45 8.26 -0.76 -0.03
CA ARG A 45 7.10 0.10 -0.23
C ARG A 45 5.94 -0.75 -0.71
N VAL A 46 4.86 -0.74 0.07
CA VAL A 46 3.68 -1.59 -0.12
C VAL A 46 2.54 -0.74 -0.68
N LEU A 47 1.91 -1.20 -1.76
CA LEU A 47 0.58 -0.75 -2.16
C LEU A 47 -0.43 -1.72 -1.55
N SER A 48 -1.22 -1.26 -0.58
CA SER A 48 -2.22 -2.08 0.11
C SER A 48 -3.64 -1.76 -0.38
N ILE A 49 -4.29 -2.71 -1.05
CA ILE A 49 -5.66 -2.57 -1.56
C ILE A 49 -6.56 -3.53 -0.79
N GLN A 50 -7.19 -3.04 0.28
CA GLN A 50 -7.97 -3.85 1.22
C GLN A 50 -9.17 -3.05 1.74
N SER A 51 -10.06 -3.70 2.49
CA SER A 51 -11.18 -3.03 3.15
C SER A 51 -10.75 -2.08 4.27
N HIS A 52 -11.62 -1.14 4.64
CA HIS A 52 -11.48 -0.33 5.84
C HIS A 52 -12.79 -0.19 6.61
N THR A 53 -12.73 -0.20 7.94
CA THR A 53 -13.85 0.12 8.83
C THR A 53 -13.49 1.22 9.84
N VAL A 54 -14.46 2.10 10.14
CA VAL A 54 -14.27 3.14 11.17
C VAL A 54 -14.19 2.52 12.57
N HIS A 55 -15.11 1.64 12.91
CA HIS A 55 -15.12 0.85 14.15
C HIS A 55 -14.61 -0.59 13.90
N GLY A 56 -13.88 -1.14 14.87
CA GLY A 56 -13.19 -2.44 14.74
C GLY A 56 -11.84 -2.35 14.01
N TYR A 57 -11.20 -3.50 13.81
CA TYR A 57 -9.91 -3.63 13.15
C TYR A 57 -9.98 -4.73 12.10
N VAL A 58 -10.12 -4.34 10.83
CA VAL A 58 -10.06 -5.23 9.65
C VAL A 58 -9.33 -4.54 8.49
N GLY A 59 -8.87 -5.33 7.52
CA GLY A 59 -8.20 -4.85 6.31
C GLY A 59 -7.08 -3.84 6.58
N ASN A 60 -7.09 -2.70 5.87
CA ASN A 60 -6.05 -1.68 6.01
C ASN A 60 -5.90 -1.15 7.44
N LYS A 61 -6.99 -1.09 8.22
CA LYS A 61 -6.91 -0.65 9.61
C LYS A 61 -6.12 -1.63 10.50
N SER A 62 -6.07 -2.90 10.13
CA SER A 62 -5.26 -3.93 10.80
C SER A 62 -3.88 -4.11 10.18
N ALA A 63 -3.72 -3.82 8.89
CA ALA A 63 -2.48 -4.09 8.17
C ALA A 63 -1.50 -2.91 8.19
N VAL A 64 -2.00 -1.68 7.99
CA VAL A 64 -1.15 -0.49 7.78
C VAL A 64 -0.33 -0.15 9.01
N PHE A 65 -0.97 -0.07 10.19
CA PHE A 65 -0.28 0.35 11.41
C PHE A 65 0.86 -0.61 11.79
N PRO A 66 0.68 -1.95 11.85
CA PRO A 66 1.79 -2.86 12.11
C PRO A 66 2.92 -2.80 11.08
N MET A 67 2.62 -2.59 9.79
CA MET A 67 3.68 -2.41 8.78
C MET A 67 4.47 -1.13 9.04
N GLN A 68 3.80 -0.03 9.36
CA GLN A 68 4.46 1.24 9.65
C GLN A 68 5.30 1.19 10.93
N THR A 69 4.89 0.45 11.98
CA THR A 69 5.72 0.27 13.18
C THR A 69 7.00 -0.52 12.90
N LEU A 70 7.02 -1.31 11.82
CA LEU A 70 8.21 -2.03 11.33
C LEU A 70 9.06 -1.19 10.35
N GLY A 71 8.72 0.09 10.13
CA GLY A 71 9.44 0.99 9.22
C GLY A 71 9.18 0.71 7.74
N ILE A 72 8.07 0.04 7.41
CA ILE A 72 7.63 -0.21 6.03
C ILE A 72 6.74 0.95 5.58
N GLU A 73 7.05 1.51 4.41
CA GLU A 73 6.22 2.55 3.79
C GLU A 73 5.00 1.92 3.13
N VAL A 74 3.82 2.45 3.42
CA VAL A 74 2.55 1.90 2.93
C VAL A 74 1.68 2.99 2.34
N ASP A 75 1.42 2.90 1.04
CA ASP A 75 0.31 3.60 0.41
C ASP A 75 -0.88 2.64 0.38
N PHE A 76 -2.04 3.08 0.85
CA PHE A 76 -3.20 2.18 0.97
C PHE A 76 -4.44 2.78 0.30
N VAL A 77 -5.18 1.92 -0.40
CA VAL A 77 -6.46 2.21 -1.01
C VAL A 77 -7.52 1.35 -0.33
N ASN A 78 -8.60 1.99 0.12
CA ASN A 78 -9.69 1.31 0.80
C ASN A 78 -10.71 0.80 -0.24
N SER A 79 -10.72 -0.50 -0.51
CA SER A 79 -11.69 -1.13 -1.41
C SER A 79 -13.14 -0.91 -0.95
N VAL A 80 -13.33 -0.78 0.36
CA VAL A 80 -14.57 -0.33 0.99
C VAL A 80 -14.24 0.60 2.16
N GLN A 81 -15.13 1.55 2.41
CA GLN A 81 -15.09 2.45 3.55
C GLN A 81 -16.40 2.29 4.34
N PHE A 82 -16.41 1.40 5.33
CA PHE A 82 -17.61 1.10 6.12
C PHE A 82 -17.55 1.63 7.55
N SER A 83 -18.71 1.81 8.19
CA SER A 83 -18.82 2.18 9.61
C SER A 83 -18.21 1.12 10.53
N ASN A 84 -18.43 -0.16 10.21
CA ASN A 84 -18.02 -1.35 10.98
C ASN A 84 -18.06 -2.57 10.05
N HIS A 85 -17.56 -3.72 10.50
CA HIS A 85 -17.60 -4.94 9.67
C HIS A 85 -19.04 -5.48 9.55
N THR A 86 -19.28 -6.29 8.52
CA THR A 86 -20.61 -6.80 8.13
C THR A 86 -21.17 -7.87 9.06
N GLY A 87 -20.45 -8.24 10.11
CA GLY A 87 -20.92 -9.16 11.16
C GLY A 87 -21.81 -8.49 12.21
N TYR A 88 -21.89 -7.15 12.21
CA TYR A 88 -22.83 -6.41 13.05
C TYR A 88 -24.24 -6.40 12.44
N PRO A 89 -25.30 -6.16 13.25
CA PRO A 89 -26.68 -6.08 12.76
C PRO A 89 -26.90 -5.00 11.70
N THR A 90 -26.19 -3.87 11.80
CA THR A 90 -26.26 -2.76 10.85
C THR A 90 -24.86 -2.24 10.52
N TRP A 91 -24.70 -1.75 9.30
CA TRP A 91 -23.50 -1.07 8.83
C TRP A 91 -23.89 -0.17 7.65
N THR A 92 -23.03 0.80 7.34
CA THR A 92 -23.20 1.66 6.15
C THR A 92 -21.83 2.04 5.58
N GLY A 93 -21.81 2.53 4.33
CA GLY A 93 -20.62 3.09 3.70
C GLY A 93 -20.59 2.87 2.20
N LYS A 94 -19.40 3.00 1.61
CA LYS A 94 -19.19 2.93 0.16
C LYS A 94 -18.17 1.86 -0.21
N ALA A 95 -18.31 1.31 -1.40
CA ALA A 95 -17.36 0.41 -2.03
C ALA A 95 -16.79 1.09 -3.28
N LEU A 96 -15.50 0.88 -3.53
CA LEU A 96 -14.86 1.26 -4.79
C LEU A 96 -15.09 0.16 -5.83
N ASP A 97 -15.24 0.58 -7.08
CA ASP A 97 -15.16 -0.33 -8.22
C ASP A 97 -13.81 -0.19 -8.98
N GLY A 98 -13.71 -0.85 -10.14
CA GLY A 98 -12.51 -0.80 -10.96
C GLY A 98 -12.22 0.57 -11.57
N ASP A 99 -13.24 1.38 -11.88
CA ASP A 99 -13.05 2.71 -12.46
C ASP A 99 -12.51 3.67 -11.40
N ASP A 100 -13.05 3.60 -10.18
CA ASP A 100 -12.56 4.36 -9.02
C ASP A 100 -11.09 4.05 -8.72
N LEU A 101 -10.72 2.76 -8.64
CA LEU A 101 -9.32 2.36 -8.42
C LEU A 101 -8.45 2.82 -9.59
N GLY A 102 -8.91 2.64 -10.82
CA GLY A 102 -8.19 3.05 -12.02
C GLY A 102 -7.88 4.55 -12.04
N GLU A 103 -8.77 5.40 -11.52
CA GLU A 103 -8.51 6.83 -11.37
C GLU A 103 -7.35 7.13 -10.42
N LEU A 104 -7.34 6.48 -9.25
CA LEU A 104 -6.25 6.64 -8.27
C LEU A 104 -4.91 6.16 -8.83
N ILE A 105 -4.89 5.00 -9.49
CA ILE A 105 -3.69 4.45 -10.11
C ILE A 105 -3.17 5.35 -11.23
N ARG A 106 -4.07 5.90 -12.08
CA ARG A 106 -3.69 6.91 -13.09
C ARG A 106 -3.09 8.17 -12.44
N GLY A 107 -3.64 8.62 -11.32
CA GLY A 107 -3.09 9.75 -10.56
C GLY A 107 -1.67 9.48 -10.05
N LEU A 108 -1.43 8.32 -9.44
CA LEU A 108 -0.10 7.89 -9.00
C LEU A 108 0.89 7.80 -10.15
N ARG A 109 0.48 7.17 -11.27
CA ARG A 109 1.30 7.04 -12.48
C ARG A 109 1.69 8.39 -13.07
N SER A 110 0.72 9.31 -13.18
CA SER A 110 0.95 10.64 -13.78
C SER A 110 1.94 11.49 -12.98
N ASN A 111 2.14 11.17 -11.70
CA ASN A 111 3.12 11.80 -10.83
C ASN A 111 4.40 10.97 -10.63
N ASP A 112 4.59 9.88 -11.39
CA ASP A 112 5.75 8.98 -11.28
C ASP A 112 5.90 8.36 -9.87
N LEU A 113 4.75 8.11 -9.20
CA LEU A 113 4.68 7.60 -7.82
C LEU A 113 4.38 6.10 -7.71
N LEU A 114 3.96 5.45 -8.81
CA LEU A 114 3.62 4.03 -8.85
C LEU A 114 4.89 3.15 -8.90
N LYS A 115 5.67 3.19 -7.82
CA LYS A 115 6.99 2.54 -7.67
C LYS A 115 7.03 1.61 -6.47
N HIS A 116 5.99 0.80 -6.33
CA HIS A 116 5.82 -0.11 -5.20
C HIS A 116 6.62 -1.40 -5.43
N THR A 117 7.20 -1.92 -4.35
CA THR A 117 7.93 -3.19 -4.35
C THR A 117 7.03 -4.38 -4.02
N HIS A 118 5.92 -4.11 -3.34
CA HIS A 118 4.96 -5.09 -2.89
C HIS A 118 3.54 -4.62 -3.20
N LEU A 119 2.69 -5.55 -3.63
CA LEU A 119 1.25 -5.38 -3.70
C LEU A 119 0.63 -6.28 -2.63
N LEU A 120 -0.23 -5.73 -1.78
CA LEU A 120 -1.00 -6.48 -0.78
C LEU A 120 -2.47 -6.31 -1.08
N THR A 121 -3.20 -7.41 -1.27
CA THR A 121 -4.65 -7.37 -1.47
C THR A 121 -5.38 -8.15 -0.40
N GLY A 122 -6.61 -7.74 -0.12
CA GLY A 122 -7.52 -8.41 0.82
C GLY A 122 -8.94 -8.37 0.27
N TYR A 123 -9.91 -8.13 1.15
CA TYR A 123 -11.33 -8.09 0.78
C TYR A 123 -11.63 -7.13 -0.39
N MET A 124 -12.20 -7.68 -1.46
CA MET A 124 -12.65 -6.98 -2.68
C MET A 124 -14.03 -7.51 -3.08
N ARG A 125 -14.95 -6.59 -3.43
CA ARG A 125 -16.37 -6.93 -3.66
C ARG A 125 -16.79 -7.05 -5.12
N SER A 126 -15.95 -6.61 -6.06
CA SER A 126 -16.31 -6.59 -7.48
C SER A 126 -15.21 -7.21 -8.34
N ALA A 127 -15.64 -7.87 -9.41
CA ALA A 127 -14.73 -8.44 -10.40
C ALA A 127 -13.97 -7.32 -11.14
N SER A 128 -14.61 -6.17 -11.37
CA SER A 128 -13.96 -5.00 -11.98
C SER A 128 -12.81 -4.47 -11.14
N LEU A 129 -12.97 -4.41 -9.81
CA LEU A 129 -11.89 -4.00 -8.91
C LEU A 129 -10.73 -5.00 -8.96
N ILE A 130 -11.01 -6.30 -8.89
CA ILE A 130 -9.97 -7.35 -8.94
C ILE A 130 -9.19 -7.28 -10.25
N ARG A 131 -9.87 -7.12 -11.38
CA ARG A 131 -9.22 -6.98 -12.69
C ARG A 131 -8.35 -5.72 -12.78
N CYS A 132 -8.83 -4.59 -12.26
CA CYS A 132 -8.03 -3.37 -12.19
C CYS A 132 -6.78 -3.56 -11.30
N VAL A 133 -6.87 -4.33 -10.22
CA VAL A 133 -5.71 -4.73 -9.41
C VAL A 133 -4.74 -5.60 -10.21
N MET A 134 -5.23 -6.54 -11.04
CA MET A 134 -4.37 -7.34 -11.92
C MET A 134 -3.66 -6.49 -12.98
N ASP A 135 -4.35 -5.50 -13.55
CA ASP A 135 -3.74 -4.54 -14.48
C ASP A 135 -2.67 -3.69 -13.78
N THR A 136 -2.94 -3.27 -12.54
CA THR A 136 -1.99 -2.53 -11.69
C THR A 136 -0.75 -3.37 -11.38
N LEU A 137 -0.93 -4.66 -11.08
CA LEU A 137 0.19 -5.59 -10.86
C LEU A 137 1.05 -5.76 -12.13
N ASP A 138 0.42 -5.91 -13.28
CA ASP A 138 1.13 -6.04 -14.56
C ASP A 138 1.95 -4.78 -14.87
N GLU A 139 1.44 -3.60 -14.51
CA GLU A 139 2.19 -2.35 -14.64
C GLU A 139 3.35 -2.24 -13.65
N LEU A 140 3.12 -2.55 -12.37
CA LEU A 140 4.18 -2.60 -11.37
C LEU A 140 5.31 -3.56 -11.80
N ARG A 141 4.96 -4.69 -12.44
CA ARG A 141 5.92 -5.68 -12.96
C ARG A 141 6.68 -5.21 -14.20
N LYS A 142 6.13 -4.29 -15.00
CA LYS A 142 6.87 -3.66 -16.11
C LYS A 142 8.00 -2.78 -15.59
N GLU A 143 7.75 -2.04 -14.51
CA GLU A 143 8.76 -1.20 -13.86
C GLU A 143 9.73 -2.00 -12.98
N ASN A 144 9.22 -3.04 -12.32
CA ASN A 144 10.00 -3.92 -11.46
C ASN A 144 9.50 -5.37 -11.54
N SER A 145 10.21 -6.20 -12.30
CA SER A 145 9.87 -7.63 -12.45
C SER A 145 9.92 -8.44 -11.14
N GLN A 146 10.50 -7.90 -10.06
CA GLN A 146 10.64 -8.55 -8.76
C GLN A 146 9.52 -8.16 -7.76
N VAL A 147 8.45 -7.50 -8.22
CA VAL A 147 7.32 -7.14 -7.36
C VAL A 147 6.71 -8.39 -6.72
N ILE A 148 6.63 -8.38 -5.39
CA ILE A 148 6.01 -9.43 -4.60
C ILE A 148 4.52 -9.12 -4.47
N TYR A 149 3.68 -10.01 -4.99
CA TYR A 149 2.23 -9.90 -4.80
C TYR A 149 1.76 -10.86 -3.71
N VAL A 150 1.29 -10.30 -2.59
CA VAL A 150 0.65 -11.02 -1.50
C VAL A 150 -0.87 -10.87 -1.63
N CYS A 151 -1.55 -11.98 -1.87
CA CYS A 151 -2.99 -12.05 -1.99
C CYS A 151 -3.60 -12.76 -0.78
N ASP A 152 -4.40 -12.03 -0.01
CA ASP A 152 -5.36 -12.60 0.93
C ASP A 152 -6.73 -12.72 0.25
N PRO A 153 -7.14 -13.92 -0.22
CA PRO A 153 -8.34 -14.10 -1.04
C PRO A 153 -9.60 -14.14 -0.17
N VAL A 154 -9.88 -13.05 0.55
CA VAL A 154 -11.00 -12.94 1.51
C VAL A 154 -12.34 -13.13 0.78
N MET A 155 -12.81 -14.37 0.73
CA MET A 155 -14.03 -14.78 0.02
C MET A 155 -15.08 -15.34 0.96
N GLY A 156 -14.67 -15.90 2.10
CA GLY A 156 -15.59 -16.56 3.00
C GLY A 156 -14.90 -17.29 4.13
N ASP A 157 -15.69 -17.74 5.10
CA ASP A 157 -15.21 -18.57 6.20
C ASP A 157 -16.39 -19.38 6.77
N ASN A 158 -16.11 -20.39 7.59
CA ASN A 158 -17.09 -21.23 8.27
C ASN A 158 -18.13 -21.86 7.33
N GLY A 159 -17.71 -22.25 6.12
CA GLY A 159 -18.59 -22.89 5.13
C GLY A 159 -19.41 -21.92 4.26
N HIS A 160 -19.24 -20.61 4.42
CA HIS A 160 -20.06 -19.60 3.76
C HIS A 160 -19.23 -18.57 2.99
N LEU A 161 -19.62 -18.33 1.74
CA LEU A 161 -19.08 -17.24 0.93
C LEU A 161 -19.73 -15.90 1.30
N TYR A 162 -18.91 -14.86 1.39
CA TYR A 162 -19.34 -13.45 1.53
C TYR A 162 -19.44 -12.75 0.18
N VAL A 163 -18.94 -13.38 -0.88
CA VAL A 163 -18.86 -12.84 -2.24
C VAL A 163 -19.64 -13.71 -3.23
N PRO A 164 -20.10 -13.14 -4.36
CA PRO A 164 -20.71 -13.92 -5.42
C PRO A 164 -19.75 -14.95 -6.04
N GLN A 165 -20.30 -16.03 -6.61
CA GLN A 165 -19.52 -17.09 -7.27
C GLN A 165 -18.63 -16.59 -8.42
N GLU A 166 -19.03 -15.49 -9.08
CA GLU A 166 -18.22 -14.83 -10.10
C GLU A 166 -16.84 -14.43 -9.55
N ILE A 167 -16.79 -13.88 -8.34
CA ILE A 167 -15.55 -13.45 -7.68
C ILE A 167 -14.62 -14.63 -7.42
N VAL A 168 -15.18 -15.76 -7.00
CA VAL A 168 -14.42 -17.00 -6.79
C VAL A 168 -13.72 -17.45 -8.07
N SER A 169 -14.43 -17.37 -9.21
CA SER A 169 -13.87 -17.74 -10.51
C SER A 169 -12.74 -16.80 -10.94
N VAL A 170 -12.92 -15.49 -10.72
CA VAL A 170 -11.85 -14.50 -10.98
C VAL A 170 -10.62 -14.76 -10.11
N TYR A 171 -10.79 -15.06 -8.81
CA TYR A 171 -9.66 -15.40 -7.96
C TYR A 171 -8.92 -16.63 -8.47
N ARG A 172 -9.63 -17.73 -8.74
CA ARG A 172 -9.04 -18.99 -9.19
C ARG A 172 -8.31 -18.86 -10.53
N ASP A 173 -8.95 -18.22 -11.50
CA ASP A 173 -8.50 -18.24 -12.90
C ASP A 173 -7.57 -17.07 -13.25
N GLU A 174 -7.70 -15.93 -12.57
CA GLU A 174 -6.95 -14.70 -12.89
C GLU A 174 -5.93 -14.32 -11.80
N VAL A 175 -6.29 -14.44 -10.51
CA VAL A 175 -5.45 -13.95 -9.39
C VAL A 175 -4.43 -14.98 -8.92
N VAL A 176 -4.87 -16.21 -8.63
CA VAL A 176 -4.02 -17.29 -8.12
C VAL A 176 -2.80 -17.55 -9.01
N PRO A 177 -2.91 -17.59 -10.36
CA PRO A 177 -1.74 -17.77 -11.23
C PRO A 177 -0.71 -16.64 -11.16
N LYS A 178 -1.12 -15.43 -10.72
CA LYS A 178 -0.27 -14.24 -10.67
C LYS A 178 0.28 -13.95 -9.26
N ALA A 179 -0.30 -14.50 -8.21
CA ALA A 179 0.11 -14.27 -6.83
C ALA A 179 1.48 -14.87 -6.54
N THR A 180 2.34 -14.11 -5.85
CA THR A 180 3.63 -14.63 -5.34
C THR A 180 3.40 -15.40 -4.04
N ILE A 181 2.51 -14.87 -3.19
CA ILE A 181 2.11 -15.46 -1.92
C ILE A 181 0.59 -15.41 -1.84
N LEU A 182 -0.01 -16.54 -1.44
CA LEU A 182 -1.44 -16.65 -1.15
C LEU A 182 -1.62 -16.96 0.33
N THR A 183 -2.58 -16.30 0.99
CA THR A 183 -2.87 -16.52 2.42
C THR A 183 -4.33 -16.92 2.68
N PRO A 184 -4.88 -17.95 1.99
CA PRO A 184 -6.25 -18.39 2.22
C PRO A 184 -6.41 -19.01 3.61
N ASN A 185 -7.59 -18.88 4.19
CA ASN A 185 -8.01 -19.79 5.26
C ASN A 185 -8.36 -21.18 4.69
N GLN A 186 -8.67 -22.17 5.54
CA GLN A 186 -8.99 -23.53 5.09
C GLN A 186 -10.17 -23.54 4.12
N PHE A 187 -11.27 -22.85 4.43
CA PHE A 187 -12.46 -22.84 3.57
C PHE A 187 -12.15 -22.25 2.19
N GLU A 188 -11.41 -21.15 2.14
CA GLU A 188 -10.99 -20.50 0.89
C GLU A 188 -10.07 -21.40 0.07
N ALA A 189 -9.13 -22.11 0.71
CA ALA A 189 -8.27 -23.06 0.05
C ALA A 189 -9.07 -24.22 -0.57
N GLU A 190 -10.03 -24.79 0.16
CA GLU A 190 -10.91 -25.84 -0.36
C GLU A 190 -11.77 -25.33 -1.53
N VAL A 191 -12.29 -24.11 -1.45
CA VAL A 191 -13.08 -23.48 -2.51
C VAL A 191 -12.25 -23.24 -3.78
N LEU A 192 -11.02 -22.74 -3.63
CA LEU A 192 -10.14 -22.43 -4.76
C LEU A 192 -9.61 -23.70 -5.45
N THR A 193 -9.29 -24.73 -4.67
CA THR A 193 -8.68 -25.97 -5.18
C THR A 193 -9.71 -27.03 -5.56
N GLY A 194 -10.91 -26.97 -4.99
CA GLY A 194 -11.90 -28.05 -5.08
C GLY A 194 -11.54 -29.29 -4.26
N VAL A 195 -10.49 -29.23 -3.43
CA VAL A 195 -9.98 -30.36 -2.62
C VAL A 195 -10.39 -30.16 -1.17
N LYS A 196 -10.96 -31.19 -0.55
CA LYS A 196 -11.27 -31.17 0.89
C LYS A 196 -10.03 -31.42 1.73
N ILE A 197 -9.89 -30.62 2.79
CA ILE A 197 -8.80 -30.69 3.75
C ILE A 197 -9.36 -31.34 5.03
N SER A 198 -8.96 -32.59 5.28
CA SER A 198 -9.46 -33.41 6.40
C SER A 198 -8.51 -33.48 7.60
N ASP A 199 -7.26 -33.05 7.42
CA ASP A 199 -6.16 -33.18 8.38
C ASP A 199 -5.16 -32.03 8.23
N LEU A 200 -4.27 -31.88 9.23
CA LEU A 200 -3.23 -30.85 9.33
C LEU A 200 -1.85 -31.41 9.00
#